data_AF-B4YIH0-F1
#
_entry.id   AF-B4YIH0-F1
#
_cell.length_a   1.000
_cell.length_b   1.000
_cell.length_c   1.000
_cell.angle_alpha   90.00
_cell.angle_beta   90.00
_cell.angle_gamma   90.00
#
_symmetry.space_group_name_H-M   'P 1'
#
loop_
_entity.id
_entity.type
_entity.pdbx_description
1 polymer ?
#
loop_
_entity_poly.entity_id
_entity_poly.type
_entity_poly.pdbx_seq_one_letter_code
_entity_poly.pdbx_strand_id
1 'polypeptide(L)' 'ISIEAMIQRDPDEGESQTDIIILTHMTIEQNIDVAIAKIEALPAVKKPATRLRMEALG' A
#
# COMPACT_ATOMS: atom_id res chain seq x y z
N ILE A 1 5.41 -2.50 -11.01
CA ILE A 1 4.75 -1.43 -10.23
C ILE A 1 5.86 -0.64 -9.59
N SER A 2 5.99 0.62 -9.97
CA SER A 2 7.08 1.47 -9.48
C SER A 2 6.55 2.37 -8.37
N ILE A 3 7.25 2.41 -7.24
CA ILE A 3 6.88 3.25 -6.10
C ILE A 3 7.44 4.65 -6.32
N GLU A 4 6.59 5.66 -6.19
CA GLU A 4 6.95 7.07 -6.19
C GLU A 4 7.37 7.52 -4.80
N ALA A 5 6.53 7.21 -3.81
CA ALA A 5 6.79 7.53 -2.42
C ALA A 5 6.22 6.44 -1.50
N MET A 6 6.79 6.32 -0.31
CA MET A 6 6.21 5.53 0.77
C MET A 6 6.35 6.26 2.09
N ILE A 7 5.36 6.12 2.96
CA ILE A 7 5.34 6.67 4.31
C ILE A 7 5.01 5.53 5.25
N GLN A 8 5.83 5.34 6.27
CA GLN A 8 5.59 4.40 7.36
C GLN A 8 5.39 5.22 8.63
N ARG A 9 4.29 5.00 9.33
CA ARG A 9 4.02 5.70 10.59
C ARG A 9 4.87 5.10 11.71
N ASP A 10 5.03 5.83 12.80
CA ASP A 10 5.52 5.20 14.02
C ASP A 10 4.42 4.30 14.60
N PRO A 11 4.76 3.12 15.12
CA PRO A 11 3.81 2.31 15.87
C PRO A 11 3.41 3.04 17.16
N ASP A 12 2.17 2.83 17.60
CA ASP A 12 1.72 3.34 18.90
C ASP A 12 2.49 2.65 20.05
N GLU A 13 2.48 3.27 21.23
CA GLU A 13 3.23 2.78 22.38
C GLU A 13 2.77 1.37 22.78
N GLY A 14 3.67 0.39 22.66
CA GLY A 14 3.38 -1.02 22.92
C GLY A 14 2.86 -1.81 21.72
N GLU A 15 2.66 -1.18 20.56
CA GLU A 15 2.34 -1.87 19.32
C GLU A 15 3.58 -2.25 18.51
N SER A 16 3.53 -3.41 17.85
CA SER A 16 4.56 -3.85 16.89
C SER A 16 4.08 -3.73 15.44
N GLN A 17 2.96 -3.04 15.23
CA GLN A 17 2.31 -2.86 13.93
C GLN A 17 2.34 -1.40 13.56
N THR A 18 2.48 -1.14 12.27
CA THR A 18 2.39 0.21 11.73
C THR A 18 1.75 0.19 10.36
N ASP A 19 1.12 1.30 10.02
CA ASP A 19 0.55 1.52 8.71
C ASP A 19 1.62 2.00 7.73
N ILE A 20 1.55 1.47 6.51
CA ILE A 20 2.37 1.89 5.37
C ILE A 20 1.44 2.46 4.30
N ILE A 21 1.74 3.68 3.87
CA ILE A 21 1.08 4.35 2.76
C ILE A 21 2.04 4.31 1.57
N ILE A 22 1.59 3.80 0.42
CA ILE A 22 2.40 3.67 -0.79
C ILE A 22 1.75 4.49 -1.90
N LEU A 23 2.53 5.36 -2.52
CA LEU A 23 2.18 6.06 -3.75
C LEU A 23 2.90 5.39 -4.92
N THR A 24 2.14 4.95 -5.92
CA THR A 24 2.69 4.31 -7.12
C THR A 24 2.65 5.27 -8.30
N HIS A 25 3.62 5.15 -9.19
CA HIS A 25 3.50 5.72 -10.53
C HIS A 25 2.31 5.11 -11.29
N MET A 26 1.88 5.77 -12.36
CA MET A 26 0.87 5.25 -13.27
C MET A 26 1.20 3.81 -13.71
N THR A 27 0.22 2.93 -13.57
CA THR A 27 0.37 1.53 -13.95
C THR A 27 -0.97 0.93 -14.36
N ILE A 28 -0.93 -0.26 -14.95
CA ILE A 28 -2.13 -1.01 -15.33
C ILE A 28 -2.83 -1.48 -14.05
N GLU A 29 -4.13 -1.22 -13.96
CA GLU A 29 -4.95 -1.53 -12.79
C GLU A 29 -4.87 -3.00 -12.38
N GLN A 30 -4.91 -3.93 -13.34
CA GLN A 30 -4.77 -5.37 -13.09
C GLN A 30 -3.46 -5.72 -12.36
N ASN A 31 -2.37 -4.99 -12.61
CA ASN A 31 -1.11 -5.23 -11.90
C ASN A 31 -1.24 -4.85 -10.42
N ILE A 32 -1.94 -3.75 -10.11
CA ILE A 32 -2.22 -3.34 -8.73
C ILE A 32 -3.05 -4.41 -8.02
N ASP A 33 -4.08 -4.96 -8.66
CA ASP A 33 -4.93 -5.99 -8.05
C ASP A 33 -4.11 -7.25 -7.71
N VAL A 34 -3.26 -7.71 -8.63
CA VAL A 34 -2.36 -8.85 -8.39
C VAL A 34 -1.36 -8.54 -7.27
N ALA A 35 -0.85 -7.31 -7.18
CA ALA A 35 0.08 -6.93 -6.14
C ALA A 35 -0.57 -6.82 -4.77
N ILE A 36 -1.78 -6.25 -4.67
CA ILE A 36 -2.56 -6.19 -3.44
C ILE A 36 -2.80 -7.61 -2.92
N ALA A 37 -3.27 -8.53 -3.77
CA ALA A 37 -3.49 -9.92 -3.37
C ALA A 37 -2.21 -10.60 -2.84
N LYS A 38 -1.05 -10.32 -3.45
CA LYS A 38 0.24 -10.83 -2.98
C LYS A 38 0.68 -10.22 -1.65
N ILE A 39 0.43 -8.93 -1.44
CA ILE A 39 0.76 -8.22 -0.20
C ILE A 39 -0.12 -8.73 0.94
N GLU A 40 -1.43 -8.84 0.73
CA GLU A 40 -2.39 -9.33 1.72
C GLU A 40 -2.14 -10.78 2.14
N ALA A 41 -1.53 -11.58 1.26
CA ALA A 41 -1.12 -12.96 1.59
C ALA A 41 0.11 -13.05 2.52
N LEU A 42 0.82 -11.94 2.77
CA LEU A 42 2.00 -11.95 3.64
C LEU A 42 1.58 -12.09 5.11
N PRO A 43 2.23 -12.97 5.91
CA PRO A 43 1.88 -13.17 7.33
C PRO A 43 1.98 -11.91 8.20
N ALA A 44 2.77 -10.93 7.76
CA ALA A 44 2.96 -9.65 8.42
C ALA A 44 1.79 -8.68 8.24
N VAL A 45 0.98 -8.85 7.18
CA VAL A 45 -0.16 -7.98 6.88
C VAL A 45 -1.38 -8.48 7.66
N LYS A 46 -1.86 -7.66 8.59
CA LYS A 46 -2.94 -8.04 9.52
C LYS A 46 -4.31 -7.53 9.10
N LYS A 47 -4.36 -6.58 8.16
CA LYS A 47 -5.58 -5.93 7.68
C LYS A 47 -5.53 -5.83 6.15
N PRO A 48 -6.68 -5.88 5.46
CA PRO A 48 -6.74 -5.70 4.01
C PRO A 48 -6.23 -4.32 3.61
N ALA A 49 -5.69 -4.22 2.40
CA ALA A 49 -5.16 -2.98 1.87
C ALA A 49 -6.29 -2.06 1.39
N THR A 50 -6.28 -0.81 1.86
CA THR A 50 -7.19 0.22 1.33
C THR A 50 -6.59 0.80 0.04
N ARG A 51 -7.32 0.69 -1.07
CA ARG A 51 -6.92 1.24 -2.37
C ARG A 51 -7.62 2.56 -2.65
N LEU A 52 -6.84 3.60 -2.94
CA LEU A 52 -7.34 4.90 -3.43
C LEU A 52 -6.75 5.18 -4.80
N ARG A 53 -7.60 5.47 -5.79
CA ARG A 53 -7.17 5.84 -7.14
C ARG A 53 -6.87 7.34 -7.17
N MET A 54 -5.66 7.69 -7.59
CA MET A 54 -5.24 9.08 -7.75
C MET A 54 -5.18 9.41 -9.24
N GLU A 55 -5.76 10.56 -9.62
CA GLU A 55 -5.72 11.11 -10.96
C GLU A 55 -5.17 12.52 -10.86
N ALA A 56 -4.25 12.89 -11.75
CA ALA A 56 -3.81 14.28 -11.86
C ALA A 56 -4.90 15.07 -12.59
N LEU A 57 -5.45 16.09 -11.94
CA LEU A 57 -6.36 17.05 -12.56
C LEU A 57 -5.51 18.09 -13.31
N GLY A 58 -5.14 17.76 -14.54
CA GLY A 58 -4.49 18.67 -15.49
C GLY A 58 -5.48 19.51 -16.27
#